data_AF-A0A1T5JDR6-F1
#
_entry.id   AF-A0A1T5JDR6-F1
#
_cell.length_a   1.000
_cell.length_b   1.000
_cell.length_c   1.000
_cell.angle_alpha   90.00
_cell.angle_beta   90.00
_cell.angle_gamma   90.00
#
_symmetry.space_group_name_H-M   'P 1'
#
loop_
_entity.id
_entity.type
_entity.pdbx_description
1 polymer ?
#
loop_
_entity_poly.entity_id
_entity_poly.type
_entity_poly.pdbx_seq_one_letter_code
_entity_poly.pdbx_strand_id
1 'polypeptide(L)'
;MRVTLNRDFYKGSDGSSLSDTRCEQMVLLFDMLNDIPDVFVTYKQIQEYAVTRSLYGNAKADSVVRTYFPLLCKLGFAKNDDYIKTSDVFTESGKQMILLYRALGDAKRANNQEIVDRLYDVKANLIQLGIKFWFNTESEKDNNIWLALDLFSKMETVDWDEFLYAIYLWHRGKNTSDIVSTLINNRNNGVEYEFFKEDGKSLPDTTYTYIRALLIEAHIIRNINSSTSTITQEGKNFIETVF
;
A
#
# COMPACT_ATOMS: atom_id res chain seq x y z
N MET A 1 -11.17 8.07 24.53
CA MET A 1 -10.11 9.09 24.53
C MET A 1 -10.19 9.87 23.23
N ARG A 2 -10.34 11.19 23.29
CA ARG A 2 -10.41 12.04 22.11
C ARG A 2 -9.02 12.36 21.58
N VAL A 3 -8.78 12.09 20.29
CA VAL A 3 -7.49 12.29 19.62
C VAL A 3 -7.70 13.12 18.36
N THR A 4 -6.98 14.23 18.26
CA THR A 4 -6.96 15.05 17.04
C THR A 4 -5.76 14.67 16.20
N LEU A 5 -6.01 14.19 14.98
CA LEU A 5 -4.98 13.85 14.01
C LEU A 5 -4.93 14.93 12.93
N ASN A 6 -3.75 15.55 12.77
CA ASN A 6 -3.48 16.40 11.62
C ASN A 6 -3.34 15.51 10.37
N ARG A 7 -3.83 15.98 9.22
CA ARG A 7 -3.68 15.30 7.93
C ARG A 7 -2.21 15.00 7.61
N ASP A 8 -1.29 15.88 8.00
CA ASP A 8 0.14 15.76 7.78
C ASP A 8 0.78 14.63 8.60
N PHE A 9 0.07 14.11 9.61
CA PHE A 9 0.54 12.97 10.39
C PHE A 9 0.40 11.65 9.63
N TYR A 10 -0.55 11.59 8.69
CA TYR A 10 -0.75 10.40 7.87
C TYR A 10 0.09 10.47 6.58
N LYS A 11 1.24 9.80 6.62
CA LYS A 11 2.11 9.52 5.48
C LYS A 11 2.00 8.03 5.19
N GLY A 12 0.93 7.59 4.54
CA GLY A 12 0.69 6.18 4.23
C GLY A 12 1.01 5.77 2.79
N SER A 13 0.32 4.74 2.30
CA SER A 13 0.22 4.48 0.86
C SER A 13 -0.68 5.55 0.23
N ASP A 14 -0.42 5.93 -1.03
CA ASP A 14 -0.96 7.12 -1.71
C ASP A 14 -2.48 7.08 -2.04
N GLY A 15 -3.30 6.57 -1.12
CA GLY A 15 -4.73 6.37 -1.31
C GLY A 15 -5.06 5.11 -2.11
N SER A 16 -4.16 4.12 -2.11
CA SER A 16 -4.36 2.86 -2.83
C SER A 16 -3.65 1.68 -2.17
N SER A 17 -4.09 0.48 -2.55
CA SER A 17 -3.39 -0.79 -2.38
C SER A 17 -3.11 -1.41 -3.77
N LEU A 18 -2.66 -2.65 -3.81
CA LEU A 18 -2.51 -3.49 -5.00
C LEU A 18 -3.62 -4.55 -5.06
N SER A 19 -4.86 -4.11 -4.85
CA SER A 19 -6.05 -4.95 -5.03
C SER A 19 -6.15 -5.44 -6.47
N ASP A 20 -6.97 -6.47 -6.71
CA ASP A 20 -7.15 -7.04 -8.03
C ASP A 20 -7.53 -5.97 -9.08
N THR A 21 -8.48 -5.09 -8.77
CA THR A 21 -8.83 -3.95 -9.65
C THR A 21 -7.64 -3.03 -9.92
N ARG A 22 -6.77 -2.78 -8.93
CA ARG A 22 -5.58 -1.92 -9.14
C ARG A 22 -4.52 -2.61 -9.99
N CYS A 23 -4.36 -3.92 -9.84
CA CYS A 23 -3.48 -4.70 -10.71
C CYS A 23 -4.02 -4.77 -12.15
N GLU A 24 -5.33 -4.89 -12.36
CA GLU A 24 -5.94 -4.76 -13.70
C GLU A 24 -5.65 -3.40 -14.31
N GLN A 25 -5.83 -2.33 -13.54
CA GLN A 25 -5.54 -0.97 -13.98
C GLN A 25 -4.06 -0.77 -14.33
N MET A 26 -3.14 -1.42 -13.59
CA MET A 26 -1.71 -1.44 -13.91
C MET A 26 -1.44 -2.09 -15.27
N VAL A 27 -2.07 -3.23 -15.57
CA VAL A 27 -1.94 -3.89 -16.88
C VAL A 27 -2.45 -2.98 -18.00
N LEU A 28 -3.62 -2.37 -17.82
CA LEU A 28 -4.18 -1.43 -18.80
C LEU A 28 -3.27 -0.22 -19.04
N LEU A 29 -2.68 0.34 -17.99
CA LEU A 29 -1.73 1.45 -18.12
C LEU A 29 -0.47 1.04 -18.88
N PHE A 30 0.05 -0.15 -18.63
CA PHE A 30 1.18 -0.69 -19.37
C PHE A 30 0.88 -0.86 -20.85
N ASP A 31 -0.26 -1.44 -21.19
CA ASP A 31 -0.68 -1.63 -22.58
C ASP A 31 -0.87 -0.30 -23.31
N MET A 32 -1.50 0.67 -22.63
CA MET A 32 -1.62 2.03 -23.14
C MET A 32 -0.26 2.65 -23.48
N LEU A 33 0.74 2.50 -22.61
CA LEU A 33 2.07 3.07 -22.82
C LEU A 33 2.83 2.37 -23.96
N ASN A 34 2.65 1.05 -24.13
CA ASN A 34 3.25 0.30 -25.23
C ASN A 34 2.65 0.63 -26.60
N ASP A 35 1.39 1.07 -26.63
CA ASP A 35 0.74 1.54 -27.87
C ASP A 35 1.23 2.93 -28.31
N ILE A 36 1.93 3.67 -27.45
CA ILE A 36 2.48 4.99 -27.77
C ILE A 36 3.88 4.78 -28.33
N PRO A 37 4.28 5.47 -29.42
CA PRO A 37 5.67 5.44 -29.90
C PRO A 37 6.64 5.73 -28.75
N ASP A 38 7.83 5.13 -28.77
CA ASP A 38 8.81 5.28 -27.69
C ASP A 38 9.33 6.72 -27.59
N VAL A 39 8.62 7.55 -26.82
CA VAL A 39 8.86 8.99 -26.64
C VAL A 39 9.01 9.33 -25.17
N PHE A 40 9.67 10.45 -24.89
CA PHE A 40 9.73 10.98 -23.54
C PHE A 40 8.39 11.57 -23.11
N VAL A 41 7.93 11.14 -21.95
CA VAL A 41 6.69 11.58 -21.32
C VAL A 41 6.96 12.01 -19.88
N THR A 42 6.18 12.98 -19.42
CA THR A 42 6.09 13.35 -18.02
C THR A 42 4.94 12.59 -17.36
N TYR A 43 4.94 12.52 -16.02
CA TYR A 43 3.81 11.96 -15.26
C TYR A 43 2.46 12.61 -15.58
N LYS A 44 2.44 13.92 -15.85
CA LYS A 44 1.23 14.63 -16.24
C LYS A 44 0.72 14.15 -17.60
N GLN A 45 1.62 13.95 -18.56
CA GLN A 45 1.26 13.42 -19.88
C GLN A 45 0.73 11.98 -19.78
N ILE A 46 1.28 11.14 -18.90
CA ILE A 46 0.74 9.79 -18.65
C ILE A 46 -0.73 9.87 -18.19
N GLN A 47 -1.06 10.79 -17.28
CA GLN A 47 -2.44 11.04 -16.85
C GLN A 47 -3.33 11.52 -18.00
N GLU A 48 -2.83 12.46 -18.82
CA GLU A 48 -3.56 13.01 -19.98
C GLU A 48 -3.84 11.93 -21.05
N TYR A 49 -2.89 11.03 -21.31
CA TYR A 49 -3.09 9.88 -22.20
C TYR A 49 -4.17 8.93 -21.66
N ALA A 50 -4.14 8.63 -20.36
CA ALA A 50 -5.13 7.76 -19.73
C ALA A 50 -6.55 8.34 -19.81
N VAL A 51 -6.70 9.66 -19.65
CA VAL A 51 -7.98 10.37 -19.83
C VAL A 51 -8.42 10.34 -21.29
N THR A 52 -7.52 10.69 -22.22
CA THR A 52 -7.83 10.76 -23.65
C THR A 52 -8.31 9.42 -24.21
N ARG A 53 -7.73 8.32 -23.72
CA ARG A 53 -8.10 6.96 -24.12
C ARG A 53 -9.26 6.36 -23.32
N SER A 54 -9.84 7.11 -22.38
CA SER A 54 -10.88 6.61 -21.46
C SER A 54 -10.48 5.28 -20.79
N LEU A 55 -9.20 5.20 -20.36
CA LEU A 55 -8.53 3.93 -20.06
C LEU A 55 -9.26 3.05 -19.05
N TYR A 56 -9.98 3.67 -18.10
CA TYR A 56 -10.69 2.98 -17.03
C TYR A 56 -12.22 3.17 -17.12
N GLY A 57 -12.74 3.36 -18.33
CA GLY A 57 -14.17 3.50 -18.61
C GLY A 57 -14.80 4.67 -17.86
N ASN A 58 -15.77 4.37 -16.99
CA ASN A 58 -16.52 5.38 -16.22
C ASN A 58 -15.73 5.99 -15.05
N ALA A 59 -14.56 5.43 -14.69
CA ALA A 59 -13.73 5.99 -13.65
C ALA A 59 -12.94 7.21 -14.15
N LYS A 60 -12.75 8.21 -13.27
CA LYS A 60 -11.91 9.37 -13.57
C LYS A 60 -10.45 8.94 -13.71
N ALA A 61 -9.97 8.79 -14.94
CA ALA A 61 -8.72 8.13 -15.21
C ALA A 61 -7.49 8.86 -14.65
N ASP A 62 -7.52 10.20 -14.65
CA ASP A 62 -6.53 11.04 -13.98
C ASP A 62 -6.45 10.69 -12.48
N SER A 63 -7.59 10.56 -11.82
CA SER A 63 -7.67 10.28 -10.38
C SER A 63 -7.21 8.86 -10.06
N VAL A 64 -7.49 7.91 -10.95
CA VAL A 64 -6.98 6.54 -10.83
C VAL A 64 -5.46 6.57 -10.88
N VAL A 65 -4.86 7.08 -11.96
CA VAL A 65 -3.38 7.17 -12.08
C VAL A 65 -2.79 7.92 -10.89
N ARG A 66 -3.38 9.04 -10.48
CA ARG A 66 -2.92 9.85 -9.34
C ARG A 66 -2.84 9.12 -8.01
N THR A 67 -3.65 8.09 -7.81
CA THR A 67 -3.76 7.38 -6.52
C THR A 67 -2.93 6.11 -6.45
N TYR A 68 -2.76 5.36 -7.55
CA TYR A 68 -1.99 4.11 -7.49
C TYR A 68 -0.60 4.21 -8.12
N PHE A 69 -0.37 5.11 -9.09
CA PHE A 69 0.95 5.23 -9.71
C PHE A 69 2.06 5.63 -8.73
N PRO A 70 1.84 6.57 -7.79
CA PRO A 70 2.84 6.87 -6.75
C PRO A 70 3.18 5.64 -5.88
N LEU A 71 2.20 4.80 -5.57
CA LEU A 71 2.45 3.53 -4.87
C LEU A 71 3.31 2.58 -5.72
N LEU A 72 3.08 2.48 -7.03
CA LEU A 72 3.94 1.69 -7.91
C LEU A 72 5.39 2.18 -7.90
N CYS A 73 5.60 3.50 -7.86
CA CYS A 73 6.93 4.08 -7.77
C CYS A 73 7.61 3.74 -6.45
N LYS A 74 6.90 3.88 -5.32
CA LYS A 74 7.40 3.50 -3.99
C LYS A 74 7.79 2.03 -3.91
N LEU A 75 6.99 1.15 -4.52
CA LEU A 75 7.29 -0.29 -4.58
C LEU A 75 8.34 -0.65 -5.64
N GLY A 76 8.87 0.32 -6.38
CA GLY A 76 9.88 0.09 -7.42
C GLY A 76 9.34 -0.61 -8.66
N PHE A 77 8.02 -0.62 -8.89
CA PHE A 77 7.38 -1.18 -10.08
C PHE A 77 7.29 -0.18 -11.24
N ALA A 78 7.29 1.11 -10.94
CA ALA A 78 7.30 2.18 -11.92
C ALA A 78 8.38 3.21 -11.58
N LYS A 79 8.72 4.03 -12.57
CA LYS A 79 9.61 5.19 -12.42
C LYS A 79 8.83 6.47 -12.63
N ASN A 80 9.23 7.52 -11.93
CA ASN A 80 8.63 8.84 -12.00
C ASN A 80 9.69 9.92 -12.15
N ASP A 81 10.55 9.75 -13.15
CA ASP A 81 11.52 10.78 -13.54
C ASP A 81 10.78 11.93 -14.22
N ASP A 82 11.36 13.15 -14.18
CA ASP A 82 10.75 14.34 -14.80
C ASP A 82 10.39 14.10 -16.28
N TYR A 83 11.24 13.35 -16.99
CA TYR A 83 11.01 12.88 -18.34
C TYR A 83 11.50 11.44 -18.47
N ILE A 84 10.61 10.55 -18.90
CA ILE A 84 10.91 9.12 -19.05
C ILE A 84 10.37 8.60 -20.37
N LYS A 85 11.10 7.67 -21.01
CA LYS A 85 10.59 6.97 -22.19
C LYS A 85 9.38 6.12 -21.85
N THR A 86 8.36 6.10 -22.70
CA THR A 86 7.15 5.27 -22.49
C THR A 86 7.48 3.80 -22.24
N SER A 87 8.49 3.25 -22.93
CA SER A 87 8.95 1.86 -22.75
C SER A 87 9.67 1.60 -21.42
N ASP A 88 10.17 2.65 -20.76
CA ASP A 88 10.97 2.57 -19.53
C ASP A 88 10.17 2.89 -18.26
N VAL A 89 8.91 3.31 -18.39
CA VAL A 89 8.04 3.69 -17.24
C VAL A 89 7.92 2.55 -16.23
N PHE A 90 7.71 1.33 -16.69
CA PHE A 90 7.65 0.15 -15.82
C PHE A 90 9.03 -0.49 -15.70
N THR A 91 9.45 -0.75 -14.46
CA THR A 91 10.68 -1.48 -14.17
C THR A 91 10.53 -2.96 -14.53
N GLU A 92 11.62 -3.72 -14.50
CA GLU A 92 11.54 -5.18 -14.71
C GLU A 92 10.64 -5.86 -13.67
N SER A 93 10.70 -5.45 -12.40
CA SER A 93 9.79 -5.93 -11.35
C SER A 93 8.33 -5.56 -11.65
N GLY A 94 8.08 -4.35 -12.18
CA GLY A 94 6.75 -3.94 -12.63
C GLY A 94 6.23 -4.79 -13.78
N LYS A 95 7.08 -5.08 -14.78
CA LYS A 95 6.75 -5.96 -15.90
C LYS A 95 6.47 -7.39 -15.44
N GLN A 96 7.22 -7.91 -14.46
CA GLN A 96 6.94 -9.21 -13.84
C GLN A 96 5.57 -9.24 -13.17
N MET A 97 5.21 -8.18 -12.43
CA MET A 97 3.87 -8.06 -11.81
C MET A 97 2.75 -8.03 -12.87
N ILE A 98 2.97 -7.35 -14.00
CA ILE A 98 2.02 -7.31 -15.13
C ILE A 98 1.83 -8.70 -15.76
N LEU A 99 2.94 -9.40 -16.04
CA LEU A 99 2.90 -10.76 -16.61
C LEU A 99 2.24 -11.75 -15.65
N LEU A 100 2.55 -11.65 -14.36
CA LEU A 100 1.91 -12.44 -13.31
C LEU A 100 0.40 -12.22 -13.32
N TYR A 101 -0.05 -10.97 -13.40
CA TYR A 101 -1.47 -10.66 -13.33
C TYR A 101 -2.24 -11.12 -14.59
N ARG A 102 -1.59 -11.10 -15.77
CA ARG A 102 -2.14 -11.73 -16.98
C ARG A 102 -2.31 -13.23 -16.82
N ALA A 103 -1.27 -13.92 -16.33
CA ALA A 103 -1.32 -15.35 -16.06
C ALA A 103 -2.42 -15.71 -15.05
N LEU A 104 -2.62 -14.87 -14.03
CA LEU A 104 -3.68 -15.03 -13.04
C LEU A 104 -5.07 -14.91 -13.68
N GLY A 105 -5.25 -13.98 -14.63
CA GLY A 105 -6.47 -13.87 -15.44
C GLY A 105 -6.74 -15.11 -16.30
N ASP A 106 -5.71 -15.66 -16.94
CA ASP A 106 -5.81 -16.90 -17.74
C ASP A 106 -6.14 -18.12 -16.87
N ALA A 107 -5.46 -18.27 -15.73
CA ALA A 107 -5.69 -19.36 -14.78
C ALA A 107 -7.11 -19.34 -14.21
N LYS A 108 -7.62 -18.14 -13.86
CA LYS A 108 -9.01 -17.94 -13.44
C LYS A 108 -10.00 -18.35 -14.52
N ARG A 109 -9.79 -17.94 -15.79
CA ARG A 109 -10.64 -18.35 -16.92
C ARG A 109 -10.62 -19.86 -17.16
N ALA A 110 -9.47 -20.50 -16.94
CA ALA A 110 -9.31 -21.94 -17.04
C ALA A 110 -9.83 -22.72 -15.82
N ASN A 111 -10.35 -22.03 -14.78
CA ASN A 111 -10.78 -22.60 -13.51
C ASN A 111 -9.71 -23.47 -12.81
N ASN A 112 -8.43 -23.11 -12.94
CA ASN A 112 -7.35 -23.84 -12.29
C ASN A 112 -6.98 -23.21 -10.93
N GLN A 113 -7.70 -23.61 -9.88
CA GLN A 113 -7.57 -23.00 -8.54
C GLN A 113 -6.17 -23.18 -7.95
N GLU A 114 -5.53 -24.34 -8.14
CA GLU A 114 -4.17 -24.59 -7.63
C GLU A 114 -3.17 -23.58 -8.22
N ILE A 115 -3.26 -23.32 -9.53
CA ILE A 115 -2.41 -22.30 -10.18
C ILE A 115 -2.76 -20.90 -9.67
N VAL A 116 -4.05 -20.58 -9.52
CA VAL A 116 -4.50 -19.28 -9.00
C VAL A 116 -3.90 -19.01 -7.61
N ASP A 117 -3.97 -19.97 -6.70
CA ASP A 117 -3.43 -19.84 -5.34
C ASP A 117 -1.92 -19.60 -5.36
N ARG A 118 -1.18 -20.40 -6.14
CA ARG A 118 0.27 -20.21 -6.31
C ARG A 118 0.63 -18.84 -6.89
N LEU A 119 -0.14 -18.34 -7.86
CA LEU A 119 0.10 -17.02 -8.45
C LEU A 119 -0.20 -15.89 -7.46
N TYR A 120 -1.16 -16.06 -6.56
CA TYR A 120 -1.37 -15.11 -5.45
C TYR A 120 -0.22 -15.13 -4.45
N ASP A 121 0.38 -16.28 -4.15
CA ASP A 121 1.59 -16.34 -3.31
C ASP A 121 2.78 -15.63 -3.98
N VAL A 122 2.96 -15.83 -5.28
CA VAL A 122 3.98 -15.10 -6.06
C VAL A 122 3.70 -13.59 -6.05
N LYS A 123 2.43 -13.18 -6.16
CA LYS A 123 2.01 -11.77 -6.06
C LYS A 123 2.42 -11.20 -4.72
N ALA A 124 2.09 -11.88 -3.62
CA ALA A 124 2.43 -11.45 -2.27
C ALA A 124 3.94 -11.27 -2.10
N ASN A 125 4.74 -12.21 -2.61
CA ASN A 125 6.20 -12.13 -2.56
C ASN A 125 6.77 -10.95 -3.36
N LEU A 126 6.24 -10.66 -4.55
CA LEU A 126 6.64 -9.46 -5.31
C LEU A 126 6.31 -8.18 -4.56
N ILE A 127 5.14 -8.12 -3.90
CA ILE A 127 4.75 -6.98 -3.07
C ILE A 127 5.70 -6.82 -1.88
N GLN A 128 6.07 -7.91 -1.20
CA GLN A 128 7.05 -7.87 -0.11
C GLN A 128 8.41 -7.34 -0.58
N LEU A 129 8.91 -7.79 -1.74
CA LEU A 129 10.14 -7.25 -2.34
C LEU A 129 10.01 -5.75 -2.63
N GLY A 130 8.86 -5.30 -3.12
CA GLY A 130 8.57 -3.88 -3.32
C GLY A 130 8.54 -3.07 -2.02
N ILE A 131 7.95 -3.62 -0.94
CA ILE A 131 7.96 -2.99 0.38
C ILE A 131 9.38 -2.91 0.92
N LYS A 132 10.21 -3.93 0.71
CA LYS A 132 11.63 -3.91 1.10
C LYS A 132 12.43 -2.88 0.31
N PHE A 133 12.16 -2.73 -0.99
CA PHE A 133 12.73 -1.65 -1.80
C PHE A 133 12.33 -0.27 -1.24
N TRP A 134 11.04 -0.08 -0.95
CA TRP A 134 10.51 1.14 -0.35
C TRP A 134 11.20 1.46 0.99
N PHE A 135 11.38 0.46 1.86
CA PHE A 135 12.07 0.63 3.15
C PHE A 135 13.51 1.13 2.98
N ASN A 136 14.21 0.67 1.95
CA ASN A 136 15.59 1.05 1.67
C ASN A 136 15.72 2.39 0.94
N THR A 137 14.62 3.08 0.65
CA THR A 137 14.62 4.40 0.02
C THR A 137 14.74 5.49 1.10
N GLU A 138 15.84 6.21 1.12
CA GLU A 138 16.19 7.18 2.19
C GLU A 138 15.11 8.27 2.37
N SER A 139 14.52 8.76 1.29
CA SER A 139 13.49 9.80 1.32
C SER A 139 12.14 9.34 1.87
N GLU A 140 11.98 8.05 2.17
CA GLU A 140 10.71 7.42 2.54
C GLU A 140 10.72 6.82 3.96
N LYS A 141 11.78 7.09 4.75
CA LYS A 141 11.96 6.54 6.10
C LYS A 141 10.91 6.99 7.12
N ASP A 142 10.14 8.04 6.82
CA ASP A 142 9.12 8.60 7.71
C ASP A 142 7.68 8.13 7.39
N ASN A 143 7.53 7.08 6.57
CA ASN A 143 6.22 6.53 6.22
C ASN A 143 5.60 5.72 7.38
N ASN A 144 4.28 5.82 7.56
CA ASN A 144 3.57 5.13 8.64
C ASN A 144 3.51 3.60 8.47
N ILE A 145 3.80 3.06 7.28
CA ILE A 145 3.90 1.59 7.10
C ILE A 145 5.02 1.00 7.96
N TRP A 146 6.10 1.74 8.22
CA TRP A 146 7.19 1.28 9.09
C TRP A 146 6.77 1.20 10.55
N LEU A 147 5.97 2.16 11.01
CA LEU A 147 5.35 2.10 12.33
C LEU A 147 4.39 0.91 12.45
N ALA A 148 3.59 0.62 11.42
CA ALA A 148 2.73 -0.56 11.41
C ALA A 148 3.54 -1.85 11.54
N LEU A 149 4.62 -2.00 10.76
CA LEU A 149 5.48 -3.18 10.82
C LEU A 149 6.22 -3.31 12.17
N ASP A 150 6.74 -2.22 12.74
CA ASP A 150 7.39 -2.25 14.06
C ASP A 150 6.39 -2.49 15.21
N LEU A 151 5.12 -2.12 15.04
CA LEU A 151 4.06 -2.54 15.97
C LEU A 151 3.81 -4.04 15.85
N PHE A 152 3.69 -4.59 14.64
CA PHE A 152 3.48 -6.03 14.44
C PHE A 152 4.68 -6.90 14.86
N SER A 153 5.90 -6.35 14.85
CA SER A 153 7.09 -7.04 15.36
C SER A 153 7.07 -7.19 16.90
N LYS A 154 6.38 -6.29 17.59
CA LYS A 154 6.30 -6.23 19.07
C LYS A 154 4.97 -6.72 19.61
N MET A 155 3.92 -6.63 18.82
CA MET A 155 2.53 -6.98 19.15
C MET A 155 2.01 -7.91 18.07
N GLU A 156 1.76 -9.18 18.41
CA GLU A 156 1.23 -10.16 17.46
C GLU A 156 -0.12 -9.74 16.84
N THR A 157 -0.86 -8.89 17.55
CA THR A 157 -2.17 -8.34 17.15
C THR A 157 -2.25 -6.84 17.37
N VAL A 158 -2.75 -6.11 16.37
CA VAL A 158 -2.92 -4.66 16.42
C VAL A 158 -4.36 -4.31 16.03
N ASP A 159 -5.01 -3.49 16.84
CA ASP A 159 -6.24 -2.82 16.45
C ASP A 159 -5.90 -1.55 15.64
N TRP A 160 -6.64 -1.29 14.56
CA TRP A 160 -6.35 -0.17 13.67
C TRP A 160 -6.62 1.21 14.30
N ASP A 161 -7.45 1.29 15.33
CA ASP A 161 -7.59 2.50 16.15
C ASP A 161 -6.37 2.70 17.06
N GLU A 162 -5.80 1.62 17.61
CA GLU A 162 -4.51 1.69 18.32
C GLU A 162 -3.39 2.15 17.38
N PHE A 163 -3.40 1.70 16.12
CA PHE A 163 -2.45 2.18 15.10
C PHE A 163 -2.60 3.69 14.83
N LEU A 164 -3.82 4.21 14.70
CA LEU A 164 -4.05 5.65 14.55
C LEU A 164 -3.55 6.43 15.78
N TYR A 165 -3.75 5.90 16.98
CA TYR A 165 -3.20 6.49 18.19
C TYR A 165 -1.66 6.39 18.26
N ALA A 166 -1.09 5.30 17.75
CA ALA A 166 0.36 5.15 17.63
C ALA A 166 0.97 6.22 16.72
N ILE A 167 0.34 6.52 15.58
CA ILE A 167 0.76 7.63 14.70
C ILE A 167 0.78 8.94 15.48
N TYR A 168 -0.28 9.25 16.24
CA TYR A 168 -0.36 10.45 17.06
C TYR A 168 0.79 10.55 18.08
N LEU A 169 1.12 9.46 18.76
CA LEU A 169 2.21 9.42 19.73
C LEU A 169 3.58 9.53 19.07
N TRP A 170 3.76 8.89 17.92
CA TRP A 170 5.00 8.89 17.15
C TRP A 170 5.36 10.30 16.66
N HIS A 171 4.39 11.05 16.14
CA HIS A 171 4.57 12.47 15.77
C HIS A 171 4.86 13.39 16.95
N ARG A 172 4.62 12.94 18.18
CA ARG A 172 5.01 13.64 19.42
C ARG A 172 6.37 13.20 19.97
N GLY A 173 7.15 12.48 19.16
CA GLY A 173 8.51 12.07 19.48
C GLY A 173 8.60 10.83 20.38
N LYS A 174 7.50 10.09 20.56
CA LYS A 174 7.59 8.79 21.26
C LYS A 174 8.23 7.75 20.35
N ASN A 175 9.16 6.97 20.90
CA ASN A 175 9.67 5.78 20.23
C ASN A 175 8.64 4.63 20.29
N THR A 176 8.79 3.63 19.44
CA THR A 176 7.82 2.52 19.35
C THR A 176 7.69 1.72 20.66
N SER A 177 8.77 1.53 21.42
CA SER A 177 8.70 0.75 22.68
C SER A 177 7.82 1.44 23.73
N ASP A 178 7.90 2.77 23.82
CA ASP A 178 7.03 3.58 24.68
C ASP A 178 5.58 3.58 24.19
N ILE A 179 5.39 3.60 22.86
CA ILE A 179 4.07 3.50 22.23
C ILE A 179 3.44 2.15 22.57
N VAL A 180 4.13 1.03 22.34
CA VAL A 180 3.65 -0.33 22.66
C VAL A 180 3.24 -0.44 24.13
N SER A 181 4.08 0.04 25.04
CA SER A 181 3.78 0.05 26.48
C SER A 181 2.50 0.85 26.78
N THR A 182 2.31 1.99 26.12
CA THR A 182 1.11 2.82 26.25
C THR A 182 -0.13 2.09 25.72
N LEU A 183 -0.02 1.46 24.55
CA LEU A 183 -1.14 0.73 23.92
C LEU A 183 -1.58 -0.46 24.77
N ILE A 184 -0.64 -1.27 25.26
CA ILE A 184 -0.94 -2.41 26.14
C ILE A 184 -1.63 -1.93 27.43
N ASN A 185 -1.13 -0.86 28.04
CA ASN A 185 -1.77 -0.30 29.22
C ASN A 185 -3.19 0.21 28.92
N ASN A 186 -3.39 0.92 27.81
CA ASN A 186 -4.71 1.40 27.40
C ASN A 186 -5.69 0.26 27.15
N ARG A 187 -5.24 -0.79 26.46
CA ARG A 187 -6.02 -2.00 26.20
C ARG A 187 -6.45 -2.69 27.50
N ASN A 188 -5.53 -2.87 28.45
CA ASN A 188 -5.82 -3.49 29.75
C ASN A 188 -6.80 -2.68 30.60
N ASN A 189 -6.87 -1.36 30.37
CA ASN A 189 -7.79 -0.46 31.08
C ASN A 189 -9.08 -0.15 30.27
N GLY A 190 -9.31 -0.82 29.13
CA GLY A 190 -10.52 -0.63 28.32
C GLY A 190 -10.64 0.77 27.71
N VAL A 191 -9.52 1.40 27.35
CA VAL A 191 -9.52 2.74 26.73
C VAL A 191 -9.96 2.63 25.27
N GLU A 192 -11.10 3.23 24.95
CA GLU A 192 -11.56 3.42 23.56
C GLU A 192 -11.01 4.72 22.96
N TYR A 193 -10.96 4.83 21.63
CA TYR A 193 -10.43 5.99 20.92
C TYR A 193 -11.50 6.65 20.05
N GLU A 194 -11.50 7.97 20.01
CA GLU A 194 -12.31 8.75 19.07
C GLU A 194 -11.41 9.72 18.31
N PHE A 195 -11.40 9.60 16.98
CA PHE A 195 -10.51 10.37 16.12
C PHE A 195 -11.22 11.52 15.42
N PHE A 196 -10.60 12.70 15.49
CA PHE A 196 -11.09 13.93 14.88
C PHE A 196 -10.01 14.59 14.02
N LYS A 197 -10.46 15.29 12.99
CA LYS A 197 -9.67 16.25 12.22
C LYS A 197 -9.49 17.54 13.00
N GLU A 198 -8.58 18.39 12.53
CA GLU A 198 -8.33 19.72 13.11
C GLU A 198 -9.56 20.63 13.08
N ASP A 199 -10.42 20.49 12.07
CA ASP A 199 -11.69 21.22 11.96
C ASP A 199 -12.79 20.67 12.89
N GLY A 200 -12.46 19.71 13.76
CA GLY A 200 -13.34 19.12 14.75
C GLY A 200 -14.28 18.04 14.22
N LYS A 201 -14.26 17.74 12.91
CA LYS A 201 -15.06 16.66 12.31
C LYS A 201 -14.43 15.30 12.59
N SER A 202 -15.24 14.24 12.62
CA SER A 202 -14.74 12.87 12.74
C SER A 202 -13.79 12.53 11.59
N LEU A 203 -12.72 11.81 11.93
CA LEU A 203 -11.82 11.25 10.95
C LEU A 203 -12.52 10.10 10.21
N PRO A 204 -12.40 9.95 8.88
CA PRO A 204 -12.99 8.83 8.17
C PRO A 204 -12.31 7.51 8.54
N ASP A 205 -13.09 6.44 8.66
CA ASP A 205 -12.61 5.06 8.95
C ASP A 205 -11.59 4.56 7.91
N THR A 206 -11.53 5.18 6.72
CA THR A 206 -10.62 4.79 5.64
C THR A 206 -9.17 5.25 5.84
N THR A 207 -8.83 5.87 6.96
CA THR A 207 -7.52 6.54 7.09
C THR A 207 -6.35 5.53 7.08
N TYR A 208 -6.53 4.30 7.58
CA TYR A 208 -5.50 3.25 7.59
C TYR A 208 -5.75 2.12 6.58
N THR A 209 -6.88 2.16 5.84
CA THR A 209 -7.35 1.01 5.07
C THR A 209 -6.39 0.58 3.98
N TYR A 210 -5.62 1.52 3.43
CA TYR A 210 -4.71 1.22 2.34
C TYR A 210 -3.40 0.57 2.79
N ILE A 211 -2.82 1.00 3.92
CA ILE A 211 -1.67 0.30 4.53
C ILE A 211 -2.10 -1.11 4.93
N ARG A 212 -3.25 -1.23 5.62
CA ARG A 212 -3.82 -2.53 5.98
C ARG A 212 -4.00 -3.42 4.76
N ALA A 213 -4.64 -2.92 3.70
CA ALA A 213 -4.89 -3.69 2.49
C ALA A 213 -3.58 -4.13 1.83
N LEU A 214 -2.59 -3.24 1.72
CA LEU A 214 -1.29 -3.59 1.15
C LEU A 214 -0.58 -4.68 1.95
N LEU A 215 -0.58 -4.60 3.29
CA LEU A 215 0.04 -5.62 4.14
C LEU A 215 -0.70 -6.97 4.08
N ILE A 216 -2.04 -6.96 3.88
CA ILE A 216 -2.83 -8.18 3.65
C ILE A 216 -2.49 -8.78 2.29
N GLU A 217 -2.45 -7.96 1.24
CA GLU A 217 -2.10 -8.40 -0.13
C GLU A 217 -0.66 -8.94 -0.22
N ALA A 218 0.23 -8.45 0.67
CA ALA A 218 1.58 -8.95 0.83
C ALA A 218 1.68 -10.21 1.71
N HIS A 219 0.56 -10.75 2.21
CA HIS A 219 0.52 -11.84 3.20
C HIS A 219 1.35 -11.57 4.47
N ILE A 220 1.62 -10.31 4.83
CA ILE A 220 2.35 -9.96 6.06
C ILE A 220 1.41 -10.04 7.27
N ILE A 221 0.16 -9.66 7.06
CA ILE A 221 -0.88 -9.72 8.10
C ILE A 221 -2.15 -10.37 7.54
N ARG A 222 -3.03 -10.77 8.45
CA ARG A 222 -4.40 -11.19 8.13
C ARG A 222 -5.39 -10.56 9.10
N ASN A 223 -6.65 -10.46 8.67
CA ASN A 223 -7.71 -9.94 9.54
C ASN A 223 -8.15 -11.00 10.54
N ILE A 224 -8.33 -10.56 11.80
CA ILE A 224 -9.09 -11.32 12.80
C ILE A 224 -10.56 -10.89 12.72
N ASN A 225 -10.81 -9.59 12.61
CA ASN A 225 -12.13 -8.99 12.49
C ASN A 225 -12.06 -7.67 11.69
N SER A 226 -13.11 -6.85 11.73
CA SER A 226 -13.17 -5.57 11.01
C SER A 226 -12.18 -4.51 11.49
N SER A 227 -11.75 -4.51 12.76
CA SER A 227 -10.83 -3.50 13.34
C SER A 227 -9.46 -4.06 13.74
N THR A 228 -9.30 -5.38 13.79
CA THR A 228 -8.08 -6.03 14.28
C THR A 228 -7.43 -6.91 13.23
N SER A 229 -6.11 -6.81 13.13
CA SER A 229 -5.27 -7.68 12.30
C SER A 229 -4.19 -8.36 13.14
N THR A 230 -3.65 -9.46 12.64
CA THR A 230 -2.54 -10.21 13.23
C THR A 230 -1.48 -10.53 12.20
N ILE A 231 -0.23 -10.59 12.63
CA ILE A 231 0.90 -10.96 11.79
C ILE A 231 0.82 -12.45 11.40
N THR A 232 1.18 -12.77 10.16
CA THR A 232 1.30 -14.16 9.66
C THR A 232 2.69 -14.73 9.94
N GLN A 233 2.92 -16.01 9.63
CA GLN A 233 4.27 -16.57 9.74
C GLN A 233 5.20 -15.98 8.67
N GLU A 234 4.67 -15.78 7.47
CA GLU A 234 5.34 -15.11 6.35
C GLU A 234 5.71 -13.68 6.73
N GLY A 235 4.79 -12.97 7.41
CA GLY A 235 5.02 -11.63 7.93
C GLY A 235 6.11 -11.57 8.98
N LYS A 236 6.16 -12.55 9.91
CA LYS A 236 7.26 -12.67 10.89
C LYS A 236 8.60 -12.81 10.17
N ASN A 237 8.69 -13.74 9.21
CA ASN A 237 9.89 -13.94 8.42
C ASN A 237 10.28 -12.68 7.62
N PHE A 238 9.30 -11.97 7.06
CA PHE A 238 9.54 -10.73 6.31
C PHE A 238 10.15 -9.64 7.20
N ILE A 239 9.59 -9.42 8.40
CA ILE A 239 10.04 -8.41 9.35
C ILE A 239 11.53 -8.60 9.72
N GLU A 240 11.97 -9.84 9.93
CA GLU A 240 13.39 -10.17 10.19
C GLU A 240 14.35 -9.78 9.05
N THR A 241 13.82 -9.52 7.85
CA THR A 241 14.63 -9.05 6.71
C THR A 241 14.66 -7.54 6.54
N VAL A 242 13.86 -6.82 7.34
CA VAL A 242 13.67 -5.36 7.28
C VAL A 242 14.19 -4.68 8.55
N PHE A 243 14.02 -5.29 9.72
CA PHE A 243 14.50 -4.83 11.03
C PHE A 243 15.55 -5.78 11.60
#